data_AF-A0A1A6GCL2-F1
#
_entry.id   AF-A0A1A6GCL2-F1
#
_cell.length_a   1.000
_cell.length_b   1.000
_cell.length_c   1.000
_cell.angle_alpha   90.00
_cell.angle_beta   90.00
_cell.angle_gamma   90.00
#
_symmetry.space_group_name_H-M   'P 1'
#
loop_
_entity.id
_entity.type
_entity.pdbx_description
1 polymer ?
#
loop_
_entity_poly.entity_id
_entity_poly.type
_entity_poly.pdbx_seq_one_letter_code
_entity_poly.pdbx_strand_id
1 'polypeptide(L)'
;MPVFPKISLRPEVENYLKESFMNKEVVSASSKQEAERKFETLLIHLSHPPSFTTVRVNTHLASVEYVRGLLLEELQKNLPSTVVAHVLNPQPGEKILDLCAAPGGKTTHIAALMQDQ
;
A
#
# COMPACT_ATOMS: atom_id res chain seq x y z
N MET A 1 -12.18 4.33 8.26
CA MET A 1 -11.24 5.47 8.15
C MET A 1 -10.00 4.96 7.44
N PRO A 2 -9.37 5.75 6.54
CA PRO A 2 -8.10 5.37 5.93
C PRO A 2 -7.06 5.14 7.04
N VAL A 3 -6.25 4.10 6.90
CA VAL A 3 -5.22 3.73 7.90
C VAL A 3 -4.04 4.69 7.80
N PHE A 4 -3.69 5.11 6.58
CA PHE A 4 -2.61 6.06 6.34
C PHE A 4 -3.15 7.46 6.02
N PRO A 5 -2.46 8.54 6.46
CA PRO A 5 -2.80 9.90 6.08
C PRO A 5 -2.54 10.14 4.59
N LYS A 6 -3.01 11.29 4.06
CA LYS A 6 -2.69 11.69 2.68
C LYS A 6 -1.18 11.75 2.45
N ILE A 7 -0.75 11.49 1.21
CA ILE A 7 0.67 11.50 0.86
C ILE A 7 1.28 12.87 1.19
N SER A 8 2.43 12.85 1.87
CA SER A 8 3.13 14.08 2.26
C SER A 8 3.89 14.64 1.07
N LEU A 9 3.49 15.81 0.59
CA LEU A 9 4.11 16.52 -0.53
C LEU A 9 4.54 17.92 -0.08
N ARG A 10 5.54 18.47 -0.77
CA ARG A 10 5.88 19.89 -0.60
C ARG A 10 4.71 20.75 -1.15
N PRO A 11 4.37 21.88 -0.50
CA PRO A 11 3.23 22.71 -0.92
C PRO A 11 3.26 23.12 -2.39
N GLU A 12 4.44 23.46 -2.92
CA GLU A 12 4.62 23.81 -4.33
C GLU A 12 4.28 22.66 -5.29
N VAL A 13 4.57 21.42 -4.90
CA VAL A 13 4.28 20.22 -5.70
C VAL A 13 2.79 19.89 -5.65
N GLU A 14 2.19 19.95 -4.46
CA GLU A 14 0.75 19.70 -4.30
C GLU A 14 -0.09 20.69 -5.10
N ASN A 15 0.28 21.99 -5.06
CA ASN A 15 -0.38 23.03 -5.85
C ASN A 15 -0.26 22.78 -7.35
N TYR A 16 0.94 22.43 -7.83
CA TYR A 16 1.15 22.10 -9.24
C TYR A 16 0.30 20.92 -9.70
N LEU A 17 0.27 19.83 -8.91
CA LEU A 17 -0.54 18.65 -9.21
C LEU A 17 -2.03 18.98 -9.19
N LYS A 18 -2.48 19.83 -8.25
CA LYS A 18 -3.85 20.30 -8.16
C LYS A 18 -4.24 21.10 -9.40
N GLU A 19 -3.42 22.04 -9.83
CA GLU A 19 -3.66 22.84 -11.04
C GLU A 19 -3.74 21.96 -12.29
N SER A 20 -2.84 20.97 -12.41
CA SER A 20 -2.83 20.03 -13.54
C SER A 20 -4.08 19.12 -13.55
N PHE A 21 -4.53 18.66 -12.39
CA PHE A 21 -5.71 17.81 -12.26
C PHE A 21 -7.02 18.60 -12.50
N MET A 22 -7.06 19.85 -12.04
CA MET A 22 -8.23 20.75 -12.11
C MET A 22 -8.26 21.55 -13.42
N ASN A 23 -7.84 20.93 -14.52
CA ASN A 23 -7.82 21.59 -15.83
C ASN A 23 -9.24 21.88 -16.35
N LYS A 24 -9.34 22.73 -17.38
CA LYS A 24 -10.62 23.20 -17.92
C LYS A 24 -11.50 22.06 -18.44
N GLU A 25 -10.92 21.00 -18.99
CA GLU A 25 -11.68 19.85 -19.49
C GLU A 25 -12.35 19.11 -18.33
N VAL A 26 -11.59 18.79 -17.27
CA VAL A 26 -12.10 18.10 -16.08
C VAL A 26 -13.17 18.93 -15.36
N VAL A 27 -12.96 20.24 -15.21
CA VAL A 27 -13.92 21.16 -14.55
C VAL A 27 -15.14 21.46 -15.43
N SER A 28 -15.03 21.29 -16.75
CA SER A 28 -16.20 21.36 -17.65
C SER A 28 -17.01 20.07 -17.67
N ALA A 29 -16.35 18.92 -17.53
CA ALA A 29 -16.97 17.60 -17.51
C ALA A 29 -17.55 17.21 -16.14
N SER A 30 -17.06 17.83 -15.07
CA SER A 30 -17.50 17.62 -13.68
C SER A 30 -17.46 18.93 -12.89
N SER A 31 -18.23 19.05 -11.80
CA SER A 31 -18.18 20.28 -11.01
C SER A 31 -16.81 20.49 -10.36
N LYS A 32 -16.41 21.76 -10.17
CA LYS A 32 -15.14 22.10 -9.49
C LYS A 32 -15.01 21.40 -8.14
N GLN A 33 -16.09 21.37 -7.35
CA GLN A 33 -16.11 20.72 -6.04
C GLN A 33 -15.87 19.20 -6.14
N GLU A 34 -16.44 18.54 -7.15
CA GLU A 34 -16.25 17.10 -7.34
C GLU A 34 -14.82 16.79 -7.80
N ALA A 35 -14.24 17.62 -8.67
CA ALA A 35 -12.85 17.49 -9.07
C ALA A 35 -11.89 17.68 -7.88
N GLU A 36 -12.15 18.67 -7.02
CA GLU A 36 -11.41 18.91 -5.78
C GLU A 36 -11.49 17.69 -4.84
N ARG A 37 -12.69 17.15 -4.64
CA ARG A 37 -12.91 15.94 -3.81
C ARG A 37 -12.17 14.73 -4.36
N LYS A 38 -12.17 14.53 -5.69
CA LYS A 38 -11.43 13.44 -6.35
C LYS A 38 -9.92 13.59 -6.21
N PHE A 39 -9.40 14.81 -6.29
CA PHE A 39 -7.98 15.09 -6.07
C PHE A 39 -7.55 14.76 -4.64
N GLU A 40 -8.30 15.22 -3.63
CA GLU A 40 -8.02 14.88 -2.22
C GLU A 40 -8.11 13.36 -1.98
N THR A 41 -9.10 12.72 -2.60
CA THR A 41 -9.27 11.27 -2.53
C THR A 41 -8.06 10.54 -3.14
N LEU A 42 -7.54 11.00 -4.27
CA LEU A 42 -6.34 10.45 -4.91
C LEU A 42 -5.12 10.55 -3.98
N LEU A 43 -4.88 11.71 -3.36
CA LEU A 43 -3.75 11.89 -2.44
C LEU A 43 -3.82 10.96 -1.23
N ILE A 44 -5.02 10.63 -0.75
CA ILE A 44 -5.21 9.62 0.30
C ILE A 44 -4.88 8.22 -0.22
N HIS A 45 -5.37 7.84 -1.40
CA HIS A 45 -5.17 6.50 -1.94
C HIS A 45 -3.71 6.20 -2.30
N LEU A 46 -2.93 7.22 -2.68
CA LEU A 46 -1.51 7.05 -3.01
C LEU A 46 -0.65 6.64 -1.80
N SER A 47 -1.08 6.94 -0.57
CA SER A 47 -0.40 6.46 0.64
C SER A 47 -0.69 5.00 0.96
N HIS A 48 -1.66 4.37 0.29
CA HIS A 48 -2.05 3.01 0.56
C HIS A 48 -1.42 2.06 -0.47
N PRO A 49 -0.91 0.90 -0.05
CA PRO A 49 -0.43 -0.11 -0.98
C PRO A 49 -1.60 -0.60 -1.88
N PRO A 50 -1.32 -1.00 -3.13
CA PRO A 50 -2.34 -1.58 -3.99
C PRO A 50 -2.97 -2.82 -3.37
N SER A 51 -4.27 -3.02 -3.59
CA SER A 51 -4.99 -4.21 -3.08
C SER A 51 -4.49 -5.53 -3.69
N PHE A 52 -3.77 -5.46 -4.82
CA PHE A 52 -3.24 -6.62 -5.52
C PHE A 52 -1.80 -6.39 -5.93
N THR A 53 -0.93 -7.35 -5.60
CA THR A 53 0.41 -7.45 -6.19
C THR A 53 0.29 -8.23 -7.49
N THR A 54 0.75 -7.64 -8.59
CA THR A 54 0.73 -8.29 -9.92
C THR A 54 2.14 -8.76 -10.29
N VAL A 55 2.24 -9.94 -10.90
CA VAL A 55 3.50 -10.56 -11.30
C VAL A 55 3.44 -10.90 -12.78
N ARG A 56 4.43 -10.47 -13.55
CA ARG A 56 4.57 -10.84 -14.96
C ARG A 56 5.47 -12.07 -15.09
N VAL A 57 4.96 -13.11 -15.73
CA VAL A 57 5.72 -14.34 -15.99
C VAL A 57 6.54 -14.21 -17.28
N ASN A 58 7.81 -14.64 -17.23
CA ASN A 58 8.62 -14.80 -18.44
C ASN A 58 8.31 -16.14 -19.10
N THR A 59 7.39 -16.12 -20.06
CA THR A 59 6.88 -17.33 -20.74
C THR A 59 7.89 -18.00 -21.68
N HIS A 60 9.02 -17.36 -21.96
CA HIS A 60 10.13 -18.00 -22.69
C HIS A 60 10.89 -19.02 -21.83
N LEU A 61 10.84 -18.88 -20.50
CA LEU A 61 11.57 -19.74 -19.55
C LEU A 61 10.67 -20.72 -18.80
N ALA A 62 9.40 -20.36 -18.56
CA ALA A 62 8.48 -21.20 -17.79
C ALA A 62 7.01 -20.90 -18.13
N SER A 63 6.13 -21.89 -17.99
CA SER A 63 4.68 -21.68 -18.15
C SER A 63 4.09 -20.89 -16.98
N VAL A 64 2.93 -20.28 -17.22
CA VAL A 64 2.19 -19.52 -16.20
C VAL A 64 1.75 -20.45 -15.07
N GLU A 65 1.29 -21.67 -15.40
CA GLU A 65 0.83 -22.67 -14.43
C GLU A 65 1.95 -23.10 -13.49
N TYR A 66 3.15 -23.32 -14.03
CA TYR A 66 4.32 -23.71 -13.24
C TYR A 66 4.70 -22.61 -12.25
N VAL A 67 4.83 -21.36 -12.72
CA VAL A 67 5.18 -20.22 -11.84
C VAL A 67 4.08 -19.95 -10.82
N ARG A 68 2.81 -20.10 -11.20
CA ARG A 68 1.69 -20.00 -10.27
C ARG A 68 1.78 -21.04 -9.15
N GLY A 69 2.14 -22.28 -9.47
CA GLY A 69 2.38 -23.34 -8.48
C GLY A 69 3.47 -22.96 -7.48
N LEU A 70 4.63 -22.52 -7.97
CA LEU A 70 5.74 -22.08 -7.12
C LEU A 70 5.36 -20.91 -6.22
N LEU A 71 4.65 -19.91 -6.76
CA LEU A 71 4.20 -18.76 -5.97
C LEU A 71 3.20 -19.17 -4.89
N LEU A 72 2.27 -20.09 -5.19
CA LEU A 72 1.32 -20.59 -4.19
C LEU A 72 2.02 -21.34 -3.06
N GLU A 73 3.00 -22.19 -3.39
CA GLU A 73 3.80 -22.90 -2.40
C GLU A 73 4.56 -21.93 -1.48
N GLU A 74 5.19 -20.90 -2.07
CA GLU A 74 5.95 -19.91 -1.31
C GLU A 74 5.06 -19.02 -0.44
N LEU A 75 3.89 -18.62 -0.94
CA LEU A 75 2.92 -17.86 -0.14
C LEU A 75 2.38 -18.68 1.03
N GLN A 76 2.14 -19.98 0.85
CA GLN A 76 1.74 -20.88 1.93
C GLN A 76 2.82 -20.98 3.02
N LYS A 77 4.11 -21.06 2.63
CA LYS A 77 5.23 -21.04 3.59
C LYS A 77 5.31 -19.74 4.39
N ASN A 78 4.93 -18.62 3.78
CA ASN A 78 5.01 -17.30 4.41
C ASN A 78 3.76 -16.92 5.23
N LEU A 79 2.65 -17.65 5.10
CA LEU A 79 1.40 -17.41 5.82
C LEU A 79 1.55 -17.33 7.36
N PRO A 80 2.37 -18.16 8.02
CA PRO A 80 2.61 -18.04 9.47
C PRO A 80 3.17 -16.67 9.87
N SER A 81 3.98 -16.04 9.01
CA SER A 81 4.53 -14.70 9.28
C SER A 81 3.45 -13.62 9.30
N THR A 82 2.39 -13.76 8.50
CA THR A 82 1.26 -12.83 8.48
C THR A 82 0.34 -13.02 9.68
N VAL A 83 0.07 -14.27 10.07
CA VAL A 83 -0.83 -14.59 11.20
C VAL A 83 -0.24 -14.15 12.54
N VAL A 84 1.07 -14.32 12.74
CA VAL A 84 1.73 -13.98 14.01
C VAL A 84 1.53 -12.51 14.40
N ALA A 85 1.58 -11.58 13.45
CA ALA A 85 1.38 -10.16 13.75
C ALA A 85 -0.07 -9.86 14.20
N HIS A 86 -1.06 -10.56 13.63
CA HIS A 86 -2.46 -10.41 14.06
C HIS A 86 -2.74 -11.05 15.43
N VAL A 87 -2.13 -12.20 15.73
CA VAL A 87 -2.25 -12.84 17.05
C VAL A 87 -1.59 -11.98 18.12
N LEU A 88 -0.46 -11.34 17.80
CA LEU A 88 0.22 -10.40 18.70
C LEU A 88 -0.63 -9.16 19.00
N ASN A 89 -1.50 -8.76 18.06
CA ASN A 89 -2.40 -7.60 18.15
C ASN A 89 -1.71 -6.32 18.67
N PRO A 90 -0.60 -5.89 18.03
CA PRO A 90 0.21 -4.80 18.52
C PRO A 90 -0.55 -3.47 18.41
N GLN A 91 -0.49 -2.65 19.46
CA GLN A 91 -1.15 -1.34 19.51
C GLN A 91 -0.14 -0.21 19.24
N PRO A 92 -0.56 0.90 18.61
CA PRO A 92 0.30 2.07 18.42
C PRO A 92 0.90 2.57 19.74
N GLY A 93 2.22 2.80 19.75
CA GLY A 93 2.96 3.26 20.92
C GLY A 93 3.43 2.17 21.89
N GLU A 94 3.11 0.89 21.62
CA GLU A 94 3.71 -0.23 22.35
C GLU A 94 5.17 -0.45 21.95
N LYS A 95 5.97 -1.05 22.83
CA LYS A 95 7.36 -1.42 22.51
C LYS A 95 7.46 -2.92 22.31
N ILE A 96 7.83 -3.34 21.10
CA ILE A 96 7.91 -4.75 20.73
C ILE A 96 9.38 -5.12 20.46
N LEU A 97 9.83 -6.21 21.09
CA LEU A 97 11.17 -6.75 20.92
C LEU A 97 11.12 -7.97 20.00
N ASP A 98 11.76 -7.87 18.83
CA ASP A 98 11.93 -8.98 17.89
C ASP A 98 13.33 -9.59 18.05
N LEU A 99 13.39 -10.76 18.69
CA LEU A 99 14.65 -11.47 18.96
C LEU A 99 15.24 -12.15 17.71
N CYS A 100 14.44 -12.38 16.67
CA CYS A 100 14.82 -13.09 15.44
C CYS A 100 14.27 -12.37 14.20
N ALA A 101 14.76 -11.16 13.99
CA ALA A 101 14.21 -10.24 12.99
C ALA A 101 14.58 -10.55 11.52
N ALA A 102 15.40 -11.56 11.20
CA ALA A 102 15.72 -11.89 9.80
C ALA A 102 14.62 -12.77 9.18
N PRO A 103 14.09 -12.49 7.97
CA PRO A 103 14.43 -11.42 7.00
C PRO A 103 13.67 -10.09 7.16
N GLY A 104 12.87 -9.90 8.21
CA GLY A 104 12.23 -8.61 8.56
C GLY A 104 10.74 -8.52 8.26
N GLY A 105 10.18 -9.45 7.48
CA GLY A 105 8.77 -9.36 7.04
C GLY A 105 7.74 -9.34 8.18
N LYS A 106 8.04 -9.99 9.32
CA LYS A 106 7.18 -9.95 10.52
C LYS A 106 7.27 -8.59 11.21
N THR A 107 8.47 -8.08 11.41
CA THR A 107 8.73 -6.77 12.00
C THR A 107 8.05 -5.66 11.19
N THR A 108 8.16 -5.71 9.85
CA THR A 108 7.46 -4.77 8.95
C THR A 108 5.95 -4.89 9.08
N HIS A 109 5.42 -6.11 9.16
CA HIS A 109 3.97 -6.31 9.32
C HIS A 109 3.46 -5.81 10.69
N ILE A 110 4.23 -6.01 11.76
CA ILE A 110 3.93 -5.50 13.10
C ILE A 110 3.96 -3.96 13.11
N ALA A 111 5.00 -3.34 12.54
CA ALA A 111 5.10 -1.88 12.44
C ALA A 111 3.93 -1.28 11.66
N ALA A 112 3.51 -1.93 10.57
CA ALA A 112 2.35 -1.51 9.79
C ALA A 112 1.04 -1.56 10.61
N LEU A 113 0.85 -2.58 11.45
CA LEU A 113 -0.30 -2.66 12.37
C LEU A 113 -0.26 -1.58 13.47
N MET A 114 0.93 -1.19 13.90
CA MET A 114 1.17 -0.13 14.88
C MET A 114 1.14 1.28 14.28
N GLN A 115 0.89 1.42 12.97
CA GLN A 115 0.90 2.71 12.26
C GLN A 115 2.24 3.44 12.33
N ASP A 116 3.34 2.67 12.31
CA ASP A 116 4.71 3.18 12.42
C ASP A 116 4.98 3.98 13.73
N GLN A 117 4.28 3.63 14.83
CA GLN A 117 4.43 4.24 16.17
C GLN A 117 4.99 3.28 17.22
#